data_AF-A0A946VGU6-F1
#
_entry.id   AF-A0A946VGU6-F1
#
_cell.length_a   1.000
_cell.length_b   1.000
_cell.length_c   1.000
_cell.angle_alpha   90.00
_cell.angle_beta   90.00
_cell.angle_gamma   90.00
#
_symmetry.space_group_name_H-M   'P 1'
#
loop_
_entity.id
_entity.type
_entity.pdbx_description
1 polymer ?
#
loop_
_entity_poly.entity_id
_entity_poly.type
_entity_poly.pdbx_seq_one_letter_code
_entity_poly.pdbx_strand_id
1 'polypeptide(L)' 'MKIYTYSEARQNLSSLLNCAENEEVVIKRRDGKTFTVFAKPISSSPFDKESCT' A
#
# COMPACT_ATOMS: atom_id res chain seq x y z
N MET A 1 -5.27 -12.21 0.74
CA MET A 1 -6.19 -11.06 0.58
C MET A 1 -6.79 -10.78 1.93
N LYS A 2 -6.42 -9.65 2.52
CA LYS A 2 -6.81 -9.29 3.89
C LYS A 2 -7.63 -8.01 3.89
N ILE A 3 -8.77 -8.03 4.58
CA ILE A 3 -9.70 -6.89 4.60
C ILE A 3 -9.61 -6.21 5.97
N TYR A 4 -9.34 -4.92 5.96
CA TYR A 4 -9.30 -4.06 7.15
C TYR A 4 -10.37 -2.98 7.08
N THR A 5 -10.89 -2.58 8.22
CA THR A 5 -11.62 -1.31 8.32
C THR A 5 -10.64 -0.13 8.39
N TYR A 6 -11.11 1.06 8.03
CA TYR A 6 -10.30 2.28 8.17
C TYR A 6 -9.74 2.48 9.58
N SER A 7 -10.53 2.19 10.61
CA SER A 7 -10.11 2.34 12.01
C SER A 7 -8.98 1.37 12.38
N GLU A 8 -9.09 0.10 11.96
CA GLU A 8 -8.03 -0.90 12.21
C GLU A 8 -6.75 -0.58 11.43
N ALA A 9 -6.89 -0.19 10.16
CA ALA A 9 -5.77 0.21 9.32
C ALA A 9 -5.00 1.39 9.93
N ARG A 10 -5.71 2.36 10.51
CA ARG A 10 -5.10 3.52 11.18
C ARG A 10 -4.36 3.14 12.47
N GLN A 11 -4.92 2.23 13.27
CA GLN A 11 -4.30 1.80 14.53
C GLN A 11 -3.11 0.87 14.29
N ASN A 12 -3.14 0.06 13.24
CA ASN A 12 -2.17 -1.01 12.97
C ASN A 12 -1.48 -0.83 11.62
N LEU A 13 -1.11 0.42 11.28
CA LEU A 13 -0.56 0.74 9.96
C LEU A 13 0.74 -0.03 9.67
N SER A 14 1.59 -0.23 10.67
CA SER A 14 2.85 -0.98 10.55
C SER A 14 2.60 -2.43 10.13
N SER A 15 1.72 -3.13 10.86
CA SER A 15 1.33 -4.51 10.55
C SER A 15 0.65 -4.61 9.20
N LEU A 16 -0.15 -3.60 8.83
CA LEU A 16 -0.81 -3.52 7.54
C LEU A 16 0.20 -3.46 6.39
N LEU A 17 1.23 -2.62 6.51
CA LEU A 17 2.27 -2.50 5.48
C LEU A 17 3.09 -3.79 5.34
N ASN A 18 3.40 -4.47 6.45
CA ASN A 18 4.07 -5.77 6.42
C ASN A 18 3.22 -6.84 5.72
N CYS A 19 1.90 -6.86 5.97
CA CYS A 19 0.99 -7.69 5.20
C CYS A 19 1.01 -7.31 3.71
N ALA A 20 0.99 -6.02 3.38
CA ALA A 20 0.97 -5.52 2.00
C ALA A 20 2.23 -5.85 1.17
N GLU A 21 3.33 -6.22 1.82
CA GLU A 21 4.53 -6.76 1.15
C GLU A 21 4.34 -8.17 0.61
N ASN A 22 3.53 -8.99 1.28
CA ASN A 22 3.37 -10.41 0.96
C ASN A 22 2.01 -10.73 0.34
N GLU A 23 0.97 -9.96 0.69
CA GLU A 23 -0.40 -10.18 0.27
C GLU A 23 -1.14 -8.88 -0.01
N GLU A 24 -2.17 -8.95 -0.87
CA GLU A 24 -3.03 -7.80 -1.14
C GLU A 24 -3.89 -7.45 0.08
N VAL A 25 -3.84 -6.17 0.47
CA VAL A 25 -4.63 -5.63 1.57
C VAL A 25 -5.71 -4.69 1.04
N VAL A 26 -6.94 -4.87 1.50
CA VAL A 26 -8.08 -4.02 1.14
C VAL A 26 -8.61 -3.28 2.36
N ILE A 27 -8.71 -1.96 2.28
CA ILE A 27 -9.25 -1.09 3.31
C ILE A 27 -10.66 -0.67 2.93
N LYS A 28 -11.64 -1.02 3.77
CA LYS A 28 -13.04 -0.62 3.64
C LYS A 28 -13.34 0.61 4.50
N ARG A 29 -13.92 1.63 3.89
CA ARG A 29 -14.49 2.79 4.58
C ARG A 29 -16.00 2.64 4.73
N ARG A 30 -16.55 3.28 5.77
CA ARG A 30 -17.99 3.32 6.04
C ARG A 30 -18.79 3.96 4.89
N ASP A 31 -18.15 4.86 4.15
CA ASP A 31 -18.70 5.54 2.97
C ASP A 31 -18.87 4.61 1.74
N GLY A 32 -18.64 3.30 1.90
CA GLY A 32 -18.68 2.30 0.83
C GLY A 32 -17.41 2.23 -0.03
N LYS A 33 -16.52 3.21 0.10
CA LYS A 33 -15.25 3.24 -0.65
C LYS A 33 -14.31 2.13 -0.17
N THR A 34 -13.65 1.51 -1.14
CA THR A 34 -12.65 0.46 -0.93
C THR A 34 -11.33 0.92 -1.51
N PHE A 35 -10.23 0.67 -0.80
CA PHE A 35 -8.87 0.99 -1.24
C PHE A 35 -8.03 -0.26 -1.18
N THR A 36 -7.20 -0.49 -2.19
CA THR A 36 -6.24 -1.59 -2.19
C THR A 36 -4.84 -1.05 -1.93
N VAL A 37 -4.10 -1.73 -1.04
CA VAL A 37 -2.71 -1.44 -0.70
C VAL A 37 -1.86 -2.64 -1.10
N PHE A 38 -0.81 -2.37 -1.86
CA PHE A 38 0.19 -3.33 -2.29
C PHE A 38 1.57 -2.69 -2.23
N ALA A 39 2.59 -3.45 -1.84
CA ALA A 39 3.96 -2.98 -1.91
C ALA A 39 4.37 -2.78 -3.38
N LYS A 40 4.97 -1.63 -3.66
CA LYS A 40 5.61 -1.41 -4.95
C LYS A 40 6.99 -2.03 -4.92
N PRO A 41 7.39 -2.79 -5.95
CA PRO A 41 8.75 -3.26 -6.05
C PRO A 41 9.68 -2.04 -6.06
N ILE A 42 10.75 -2.10 -5.28
CA ILE A 42 11.80 -1.10 -5.31
C ILE A 42 12.52 -1.30 -6.64
N SER A 43 12.07 -0.62 -7.69
CA SER A 43 12.83 -0.54 -8.94
C SER A 43 14.13 0.16 -8.59
N SER A 44 15.23 -0.58 -8.65
CA SER A 44 16.58 -0.06 -8.50
C SER A 44 16.78 1.16 -9.40
N SER A 45 17.21 2.26 -8.78
CA SER A 45 17.75 3.49 -9.38
C SER A 45 16.73 4.55 -9.87
N PRO A 46 16.67 5.72 -9.21
CA PRO A 46 15.95 6.90 -9.68
C PRO A 46 16.77 7.76 -10.67
N PHE A 47 17.95 7.31 -11.12
CA PHE A 47 18.85 8.08 -11.99
C PHE A 47 18.65 7.87 -13.50
N ASP A 48 17.70 7.02 -13.92
CA ASP A 48 17.36 6.86 -15.34
C ASP A 48 16.32 7.91 -15.78
N LYS A 49 16.71 9.18 -15.64
CA LYS A 49 16.08 10.30 -16.34
C LYS A 49 17.21 11.08 -16.96
N GLU A 50 17.56 10.66 -18.17
CA GLU A 50 18.40 11.35 -19.13
C GLU A 50 18.56 12.85 -18.86
N SER A 51 19.75 13.23 -18.40
CA SER A 51 20.26 14.59 -18.54
C SER A 51 20.42 14.89 -20.03
N CYS A 52 19.45 15.60 -20.60
CA CYS A 52 19.56 16.25 -21.91
C CYS A 52 19.24 17.74 -21.75
N THR A 53 20.28 18.54 -21.50
CA THR A 53 20.44 19.92 -22.00
C THR A 53 21.92 20.27 -21.92
#